data_AF-A0A356B5A4-F1
#
_entry.id   AF-A0A356B5A4-F1
#
_cell.length_a   1.000
_cell.length_b   1.000
_cell.length_c   1.000
_cell.angle_alpha   90.00
_cell.angle_beta   90.00
_cell.angle_gamma   90.00
#
_symmetry.space_group_name_H-M   'P 1'
#
loop_
_entity.id
_entity.type
_entity.pdbx_description
1 polymer ?
#
loop_
_entity_poly.entity_id
_entity_poly.type
_entity_poly.pdbx_seq_one_letter_code
_entity_poly.pdbx_strand_id
1 'polypeptide(L)'
;MLEFAYTGDKRIKQRHQNNLQIMDMLASNIIATSYDTQEQMIIAYKTAIQLWRTLIIDENYLFYHCRLSRFHMELAKLYAQKKEKDLVMEHLILAKKHACLYDSIPEGEQHYTSIFVDKAIHSNENISKNYSSLKIDIVKESLVSEVFNFLCDDEQFNVLKN
;
A
#
# COMPACT_ATOMS: atom_id res chain seq x y z
N MET A 1 15.16 14.33 13.32
CA MET A 1 15.89 13.87 12.12
C MET A 1 17.37 13.74 12.46
N LEU A 2 17.88 12.50 12.53
CA LEU A 2 19.25 12.18 12.98
C LEU A 2 20.35 12.43 11.92
N GLU A 3 19.99 12.84 10.71
CA GLU A 3 20.94 12.97 9.60
C GLU A 3 22.05 14.01 9.80
N PHE A 4 21.83 15.00 10.66
CA PHE A 4 22.84 16.02 10.98
C PHE A 4 23.95 15.47 11.90
N ALA A 5 23.73 14.30 12.50
CA ALA A 5 24.72 13.60 13.32
C ALA A 5 25.65 12.68 12.51
N TYR A 6 25.41 12.50 11.20
CA TYR A 6 26.18 11.59 10.34
C TYR A 6 26.88 12.32 9.19
N THR A 7 27.98 11.74 8.69
CA THR A 7 28.73 12.21 7.52
C THR A 7 28.87 11.08 6.48
N GLY A 8 29.19 11.44 5.23
CA GLY A 8 29.40 10.48 4.13
C GLY A 8 28.21 9.56 3.86
N ASP A 9 28.48 8.30 3.53
CA ASP A 9 27.47 7.29 3.15
C ASP A 9 26.43 7.04 4.25
N LYS A 10 26.82 7.14 5.53
CA LYS A 10 25.88 7.01 6.65
C LYS A 10 24.81 8.09 6.63
N ARG A 11 25.17 9.31 6.23
CA ARG A 11 24.21 10.42 6.08
C ARG A 11 23.24 10.17 4.93
N ILE A 12 23.73 9.64 3.82
CA ILE A 12 22.91 9.32 2.64
C ILE A 12 21.92 8.20 2.98
N LYS A 13 22.41 7.10 3.59
CA LYS A 13 21.54 6.01 4.08
C LYS A 13 20.45 6.53 5.02
N GLN A 14 20.80 7.40 5.97
CA GLN A 14 19.81 7.99 6.88
C GLN A 14 18.78 8.85 6.15
N ARG A 15 19.19 9.63 5.14
CA ARG A 15 18.26 10.42 4.30
C ARG A 15 17.29 9.55 3.54
N HIS A 16 17.77 8.46 2.94
CA HIS A 16 16.94 7.53 2.17
C HIS A 16 15.93 6.84 3.11
N GLN A 17 16.34 6.48 4.31
CA GLN A 17 15.44 5.98 5.35
C GLN A 17 14.41 7.05 5.78
N ASN A 18 14.85 8.30 5.97
CA ASN A 18 13.95 9.41 6.33
C ASN A 18 12.90 9.64 5.23
N ASN A 19 13.27 9.55 3.95
CA ASN A 19 12.34 9.72 2.83
C ASN A 19 11.19 8.70 2.92
N LEU A 20 11.50 7.43 3.17
CA LEU A 20 10.51 6.38 3.37
C LEU A 20 9.60 6.65 4.59
N GLN A 21 10.19 7.04 5.72
CA GLN A 21 9.44 7.32 6.96
C GLN A 21 8.52 8.54 6.83
N ILE A 22 9.03 9.63 6.26
CA ILE A 22 8.24 10.84 6.01
C ILE A 22 7.12 10.54 5.02
N MET A 23 7.39 9.71 4.01
CA MET A 23 6.37 9.32 3.05
C MET A 23 5.26 8.49 3.69
N ASP A 24 5.59 7.50 4.53
CA ASP A 24 4.59 6.70 5.25
C ASP A 24 3.76 7.58 6.21
N MET A 25 4.42 8.50 6.92
CA MET A 25 3.74 9.45 7.79
C MET A 25 2.80 10.38 7.00
N LEU A 26 3.25 10.95 5.89
CA LEU A 26 2.46 11.86 5.06
C LEU A 26 1.24 11.14 4.46
N ALA A 27 1.47 9.98 3.84
CA ALA A 27 0.40 9.16 3.26
C ALA A 27 -0.62 8.73 4.33
N SER A 28 -0.15 8.35 5.52
CA SER A 28 -1.01 7.97 6.65
C SER A 28 -1.83 9.15 7.17
N ASN A 29 -1.22 10.33 7.32
CA ASN A 29 -1.92 11.53 7.78
C ASN A 29 -2.99 11.98 6.79
N ILE A 30 -2.71 11.93 5.49
CA ILE A 30 -3.70 12.21 4.43
C ILE A 30 -4.90 11.27 4.61
N ILE A 31 -4.68 9.97 4.73
CA ILE A 31 -5.78 9.00 4.84
C ILE A 31 -6.51 9.08 6.19
N ALA A 32 -5.81 9.42 7.27
CA ALA A 32 -6.40 9.53 8.60
C ALA A 32 -7.16 10.85 8.83
N THR A 33 -7.10 11.78 7.88
CA THR A 33 -7.84 13.04 7.93
C THR A 33 -9.33 12.77 7.70
N SER A 34 -10.20 13.44 8.47
CA SER A 34 -11.64 13.43 8.20
C SER A 34 -11.95 14.29 6.99
N TYR A 35 -12.72 13.73 6.06
CA TYR A 35 -13.18 14.41 4.85
C TYR A 35 -14.70 14.51 4.85
N ASP A 36 -15.23 15.61 4.32
CA ASP A 36 -16.68 15.89 4.33
C ASP A 36 -17.45 15.05 3.30
N THR A 37 -16.75 14.60 2.25
CA THR A 37 -17.37 13.87 1.13
C THR A 37 -16.58 12.62 0.77
N GLN A 38 -17.29 11.67 0.17
CA GLN A 38 -16.70 10.45 -0.36
C GLN A 38 -15.67 10.75 -1.47
N GLU A 39 -15.96 11.73 -2.33
CA GLU A 39 -15.06 12.19 -3.39
C GLU A 39 -13.73 12.71 -2.84
N GLN A 40 -13.75 13.49 -1.75
CA GLN A 40 -12.53 13.94 -1.08
C GLN A 40 -11.74 12.76 -0.50
N MET A 41 -12.43 11.76 0.07
CA MET A 41 -11.77 10.54 0.56
C MET A 41 -11.12 9.74 -0.58
N ILE A 42 -11.79 9.63 -1.74
CA ILE A 42 -11.20 9.01 -2.95
C ILE A 42 -9.95 9.78 -3.38
N ILE A 43 -10.00 11.12 -3.42
CA ILE A 43 -8.84 11.97 -3.75
C ILE A 43 -7.70 11.74 -2.76
N ALA A 44 -8.00 11.61 -1.46
CA ALA A 44 -6.99 11.36 -0.42
C ALA A 44 -6.25 10.03 -0.66
N TYR A 45 -6.96 8.93 -0.90
CA TYR A 45 -6.34 7.64 -1.21
C TYR A 45 -5.55 7.67 -2.51
N LYS A 46 -6.07 8.28 -3.58
CA LYS A 46 -5.34 8.46 -4.84
C LYS A 46 -4.05 9.26 -4.62
N THR A 47 -4.11 10.30 -3.80
CA THR A 47 -2.94 11.12 -3.44
C THR A 47 -1.91 10.30 -2.68
N ALA A 48 -2.31 9.52 -1.69
CA ALA A 48 -1.42 8.64 -0.94
C ALA A 48 -0.74 7.58 -1.83
N ILE A 49 -1.45 7.02 -2.80
CA ILE A 49 -0.86 6.09 -3.80
C ILE A 49 0.13 6.83 -4.71
N GLN A 50 -0.23 8.03 -5.19
CA GLN A 50 0.61 8.82 -6.07
C GLN A 50 1.92 9.25 -5.38
N LEU A 51 1.84 9.57 -4.10
CA LEU A 51 2.99 9.87 -3.26
C LEU A 51 4.01 8.72 -3.26
N TRP A 52 3.56 7.48 -3.05
CA TRP A 52 4.44 6.30 -3.14
C TRP A 52 5.03 6.09 -4.53
N ARG A 53 4.20 6.21 -5.59
CA ARG A 53 4.66 6.13 -7.00
C ARG A 53 5.72 7.17 -7.35
N THR A 54 5.65 8.34 -6.70
CA THR A 54 6.59 9.44 -6.93
C THR A 54 7.94 9.15 -6.26
N LEU A 55 7.95 8.53 -5.09
CA LEU A 55 9.18 8.19 -4.37
C LEU A 55 9.86 6.91 -4.87
N ILE A 56 9.06 5.90 -5.23
CA ILE A 56 9.53 4.57 -5.65
C ILE A 56 9.08 4.34 -7.09
N ILE A 57 9.81 4.96 -8.01
CA ILE A 57 9.47 5.05 -9.44
C ILE A 57 9.54 3.72 -10.20
N ASP A 58 10.32 2.77 -9.69
CA ASP A 58 10.54 1.45 -10.27
C ASP A 58 9.60 0.38 -9.68
N GLU A 59 8.63 0.81 -8.88
CA GLU A 59 7.64 -0.04 -8.21
C GLU A 59 8.22 -1.08 -7.23
N ASN A 60 9.50 -1.00 -6.88
CA ASN A 60 10.10 -1.86 -5.85
C ASN A 60 9.72 -1.37 -4.43
N TYR A 61 8.44 -1.47 -4.10
CA TYR A 61 7.88 -0.91 -2.87
C TYR A 61 8.23 -1.72 -1.61
N LEU A 62 8.69 -2.97 -1.75
CA LEU A 62 9.00 -3.91 -0.65
C LEU A 62 7.88 -3.86 0.41
N PHE A 63 8.22 -3.50 1.65
CA PHE A 63 7.29 -3.39 2.76
C PHE A 63 6.02 -2.59 2.41
N TYR A 64 6.14 -1.51 1.64
CA TYR A 64 5.05 -0.60 1.35
C TYR A 64 4.00 -1.16 0.38
N HIS A 65 4.23 -2.33 -0.21
CA HIS A 65 3.15 -3.10 -0.85
C HIS A 65 1.99 -3.39 0.10
N CYS A 66 2.23 -3.59 1.41
CA CYS A 66 1.14 -3.80 2.36
C CYS A 66 0.23 -2.56 2.52
N ARG A 67 0.81 -1.35 2.38
CA ARG A 67 0.09 -0.07 2.41
C ARG A 67 -0.73 0.11 1.14
N LEU A 68 -0.09 -0.07 -0.02
CA LEU A 68 -0.76 0.04 -1.33
C LEU A 68 -1.92 -0.94 -1.47
N SER A 69 -1.75 -2.18 -1.01
CA SER A 69 -2.82 -3.18 -0.96
C SER A 69 -4.02 -2.67 -0.16
N ARG A 70 -3.78 -2.09 1.03
CA ARG A 70 -4.83 -1.49 1.86
C ARG A 70 -5.52 -0.32 1.15
N PHE A 71 -4.74 0.59 0.56
CA PHE A 71 -5.29 1.80 -0.07
C PHE A 71 -6.18 1.46 -1.27
N HIS A 72 -5.76 0.49 -2.09
CA HIS A 72 -6.57 0.00 -3.20
C HIS A 72 -7.83 -0.72 -2.72
N MET A 73 -7.75 -1.51 -1.66
CA MET A 73 -8.94 -2.14 -1.06
C MET A 73 -9.97 -1.09 -0.60
N GLU A 74 -9.52 -0.02 0.05
CA GLU A 74 -10.42 1.06 0.50
C GLU A 74 -11.00 1.84 -0.68
N LEU A 75 -10.23 2.11 -1.74
CA LEU A 75 -10.78 2.68 -2.98
C LEU A 75 -11.85 1.78 -3.60
N ALA A 76 -11.62 0.46 -3.66
CA ALA A 76 -12.62 -0.48 -4.18
C ALA A 76 -13.92 -0.41 -3.37
N LYS A 77 -13.85 -0.33 -2.04
CA LYS A 77 -15.05 -0.16 -1.20
C LYS A 77 -15.79 1.16 -1.48
N LEU A 78 -15.06 2.26 -1.65
CA LEU A 78 -15.65 3.56 -1.96
C LEU A 78 -16.37 3.53 -3.32
N TYR A 79 -15.73 2.99 -4.37
CA TYR A 79 -16.38 2.85 -5.67
C TYR A 79 -17.54 1.85 -5.67
N ALA A 80 -17.48 0.83 -4.82
CA ALA A 80 -18.55 -0.14 -4.64
C ALA A 80 -19.82 0.51 -4.07
N GLN A 81 -19.68 1.44 -3.12
CA GLN A 81 -20.80 2.25 -2.62
C GLN A 81 -21.46 3.09 -3.73
N LYS A 82 -20.70 3.46 -4.77
CA LYS A 82 -21.18 4.17 -5.97
C LYS A 82 -21.60 3.23 -7.11
N LYS A 83 -21.47 1.90 -6.93
CA LYS A 83 -21.69 0.87 -7.95
C LYS A 83 -20.87 1.07 -9.23
N GLU A 84 -19.70 1.69 -9.12
CA GLU A 84 -18.77 1.92 -10.23
C GLU A 84 -17.94 0.65 -10.50
N LYS A 85 -18.59 -0.37 -11.08
CA LYS A 85 -18.04 -1.73 -11.25
C LYS A 85 -16.60 -1.79 -11.77
N ASP A 86 -16.30 -1.08 -12.85
CA ASP A 86 -14.98 -1.16 -13.50
C ASP A 86 -13.86 -0.67 -12.56
N LEU A 87 -14.12 0.42 -11.82
CA LEU A 87 -13.18 0.98 -10.85
C LEU A 87 -13.05 0.11 -9.60
N VAL A 88 -14.11 -0.57 -9.19
CA VAL A 88 -14.04 -1.59 -8.14
C VAL A 88 -13.09 -2.71 -8.58
N MET A 89 -13.31 -3.29 -9.76
CA MET A 89 -12.52 -4.40 -10.26
C MET A 89 -11.05 -4.04 -10.44
N GLU A 90 -10.76 -2.87 -11.02
CA GLU A 90 -9.39 -2.35 -11.15
C GLU A 90 -8.67 -2.35 -9.79
N HIS A 91 -9.31 -1.76 -8.78
CA HIS A 91 -8.68 -1.61 -7.47
C HIS A 91 -8.63 -2.91 -6.67
N LEU A 92 -9.57 -3.84 -6.83
CA LEU A 92 -9.45 -5.17 -6.22
C LEU A 92 -8.29 -5.97 -6.79
N ILE A 93 -8.08 -5.91 -8.12
CA ILE A 93 -6.93 -6.54 -8.78
C ILE A 93 -5.62 -5.96 -8.25
N LEU A 94 -5.52 -4.63 -8.14
CA LEU A 94 -4.33 -3.97 -7.60
C LEU A 94 -4.11 -4.29 -6.11
N ALA A 95 -5.18 -4.36 -5.32
CA ALA A 95 -5.10 -4.75 -3.91
C ALA A 95 -4.53 -6.17 -3.74
N LYS A 96 -5.02 -7.12 -4.56
CA LYS A 96 -4.54 -8.51 -4.61
C LYS A 96 -3.09 -8.59 -5.08
N LYS A 97 -2.73 -7.90 -6.18
CA LYS A 97 -1.35 -7.83 -6.69
C LYS A 97 -0.37 -7.38 -5.61
N HIS A 98 -0.66 -6.27 -4.93
CA HIS A 98 0.21 -5.76 -3.87
C HIS A 98 0.24 -6.65 -2.63
N ALA A 99 -0.86 -7.30 -2.26
CA ALA A 99 -0.84 -8.28 -1.17
C ALA A 99 0.10 -9.45 -1.48
N CYS A 100 -0.02 -10.05 -2.67
CA CYS A 100 0.86 -11.14 -3.10
C CYS A 100 2.32 -10.72 -3.15
N LEU A 101 2.62 -9.54 -3.70
CA LEU A 101 4.01 -9.03 -3.74
C LEU A 101 4.59 -8.85 -2.33
N TYR A 102 3.80 -8.35 -1.39
CA TYR A 102 4.21 -8.24 0.01
C TYR A 102 4.46 -9.59 0.66
N ASP A 103 3.56 -10.55 0.46
CA ASP A 103 3.70 -11.91 1.03
C ASP A 103 4.86 -12.69 0.40
N SER A 104 5.26 -12.33 -0.82
CA SER A 104 6.40 -12.95 -1.54
C SER A 104 7.76 -12.34 -1.24
N ILE A 105 7.85 -11.32 -0.37
CA ILE A 105 9.14 -10.70 -0.04
C ILE A 105 10.05 -11.77 0.61
N PRO A 106 11.25 -12.03 0.05
CA PRO A 106 12.15 -13.03 0.61
C PRO A 106 12.59 -12.69 2.04
N GLU A 107 12.96 -13.71 2.80
CA GLU A 107 13.57 -13.50 4.11
C GLU A 107 14.94 -12.80 4.00
N GLY A 108 15.37 -12.16 5.09
CA GLY A 108 16.63 -11.43 5.15
C GLY A 108 16.54 -9.97 4.67
N GLU A 109 17.71 -9.37 4.46
CA GLU A 109 17.84 -7.99 4.01
C GLU A 109 17.47 -7.86 2.52
N GLN A 110 16.55 -6.95 2.23
CA GLN A 110 16.09 -6.60 0.89
C GLN A 110 16.42 -5.14 0.59
N HIS A 111 16.80 -4.85 -0.64
CA HIS A 111 17.27 -3.52 -1.04
C HIS A 111 16.25 -2.82 -1.93
N TYR A 112 15.99 -1.55 -1.62
CA TYR A 112 15.29 -0.66 -2.53
C TYR A 112 16.20 -0.32 -3.71
N THR A 113 15.60 -0.04 -4.86
CA THR A 113 16.34 0.25 -6.11
C THR A 113 16.03 1.63 -6.69
N SER A 114 14.94 2.28 -6.26
CA SER A 114 14.63 3.66 -6.66
C SER A 114 15.71 4.63 -6.17
N ILE A 115 16.14 5.53 -7.06
CA ILE A 115 17.23 6.48 -6.83
C ILE A 115 17.08 7.37 -5.59
N PHE A 116 15.85 7.56 -5.09
CA PHE A 116 15.56 8.38 -3.92
C PHE A 116 15.68 7.61 -2.59
N VAL A 117 15.80 6.29 -2.67
CA VAL A 117 15.75 5.37 -1.52
C VAL A 117 16.70 4.17 -1.65
N ASP A 118 17.57 4.11 -2.66
CA ASP A 118 18.43 2.95 -2.98
C ASP A 118 19.44 2.53 -1.88
N LYS A 119 19.76 3.44 -0.95
CA LYS A 119 20.58 3.15 0.24
C LYS A 119 19.79 2.64 1.44
N ALA A 120 18.46 2.70 1.39
CA ALA A 120 17.59 2.14 2.40
C ALA A 120 17.44 0.61 2.20
N ILE A 121 17.09 -0.07 3.27
CA ILE A 121 16.89 -1.52 3.29
C ILE A 121 15.58 -1.85 4.00
N HIS A 122 15.00 -2.98 3.62
CA HIS A 122 13.91 -3.63 4.33
C HIS A 122 14.44 -4.92 4.95
N SER A 123 14.12 -5.18 6.22
CA SER A 123 14.39 -6.46 6.87
C SER A 123 13.23 -6.80 7.79
N ASN A 124 12.75 -8.03 7.70
CA ASN A 124 11.62 -8.53 8.49
C ASN A 124 11.93 -8.56 9.99
N GLU A 125 13.21 -8.58 10.40
CA GLU A 125 13.62 -8.57 11.81
C GLU A 125 13.18 -7.31 12.56
N ASN A 126 13.03 -6.20 11.82
CA ASN A 126 12.64 -4.91 12.38
C ASN A 126 11.14 -4.62 12.24
N ILE A 127 10.35 -5.61 11.80
CA ILE A 127 8.91 -5.47 11.57
C ILE A 127 8.12 -6.28 12.58
N SER A 128 7.32 -5.59 13.40
CA SER A 128 6.25 -6.24 14.15
C SER A 128 5.05 -6.46 13.22
N LYS A 129 4.72 -7.72 12.93
CA LYS A 129 3.41 -8.06 12.39
C LYS A 129 2.43 -8.10 13.56
N ASN A 130 1.37 -7.29 13.50
CA ASN A 130 0.27 -7.33 14.47
C ASN A 130 -0.84 -8.33 14.07
N TYR A 131 -0.61 -9.12 13.02
CA TYR A 131 -1.49 -10.18 12.54
C TYR A 131 -0.65 -11.38 12.10
N SER A 132 -1.16 -12.60 12.32
CA SER A 132 -0.48 -13.85 11.99
C SER A 132 -0.77 -14.36 10.57
N SER A 133 -1.75 -13.77 9.88
CA SER A 133 -2.20 -14.18 8.54
C SER A 133 -1.36 -13.56 7.41
N LEU A 134 -1.48 -14.13 6.21
CA LEU A 134 -0.92 -13.51 5.02
C LEU A 134 -1.73 -12.27 4.65
N LYS A 135 -1.09 -11.29 4.00
CA LYS A 135 -1.77 -10.08 3.55
C LYS A 135 -2.87 -10.40 2.56
N ILE A 136 -2.68 -11.43 1.73
CA ILE A 136 -3.68 -11.92 0.79
C ILE A 136 -4.94 -12.44 1.48
N ASP A 137 -4.82 -13.04 2.66
CA ASP A 137 -5.97 -13.55 3.42
C ASP A 137 -6.85 -12.40 3.89
N ILE A 138 -6.24 -11.31 4.37
CA ILE A 138 -6.94 -10.07 4.76
C ILE A 138 -7.70 -9.47 3.56
N VAL A 139 -7.11 -9.53 2.36
CA VAL A 139 -7.78 -9.11 1.13
C VAL A 139 -9.00 -9.98 0.85
N LYS A 140 -8.85 -11.31 0.93
CA LYS A 140 -9.96 -12.27 0.70
C LYS A 140 -11.10 -12.09 1.70
N GLU A 141 -10.78 -11.92 2.98
CA GLU A 141 -11.77 -11.63 4.03
C GLU A 141 -12.54 -10.34 3.74
N SER A 142 -11.85 -9.30 3.22
CA SER A 142 -12.49 -8.04 2.85
C SER A 142 -13.47 -8.17 1.68
N LEU A 143 -13.29 -9.14 0.78
CA LEU A 143 -14.19 -9.39 -0.36
C LEU A 143 -15.55 -9.97 0.04
N VAL A 144 -15.70 -10.41 1.29
CA VAL A 144 -16.98 -10.90 1.85
C VAL A 144 -17.87 -9.74 2.33
N SER A 145 -17.36 -8.51 2.36
CA SER A 145 -18.12 -7.34 2.77
C SER A 145 -19.35 -7.11 1.89
N GLU A 146 -20.48 -6.78 2.52
CA GLU A 146 -21.76 -6.52 1.86
C GLU A 146 -21.71 -5.41 0.81
N VAL A 147 -20.73 -4.50 0.91
CA VAL A 147 -20.52 -3.42 -0.06
C VAL A 147 -20.29 -3.98 -1.48
N PHE A 148 -19.81 -5.21 -1.60
CA PHE A 148 -19.56 -5.88 -2.88
C PHE A 148 -20.69 -6.82 -3.32
N ASN A 149 -21.83 -6.89 -2.60
CA ASN A 149 -22.92 -7.82 -2.94
C ASN A 149 -23.50 -7.60 -4.34
N PHE A 150 -23.38 -6.38 -4.89
CA PHE A 150 -23.81 -6.07 -6.26
C PHE A 150 -22.95 -6.74 -7.35
N LEU A 151 -21.82 -7.36 -6.98
CA LEU A 151 -20.91 -8.10 -7.87
C LEU A 151 -21.02 -9.62 -7.69
N CYS A 152 -21.95 -10.15 -6.89
CA CYS A 152 -22.01 -11.58 -6.59
C CYS A 152 -22.14 -12.47 -7.83
N ASP A 153 -22.82 -12.00 -8.88
CA ASP A 153 -23.00 -12.73 -10.13
C ASP A 153 -21.87 -12.48 -11.15
N ASP A 154 -20.86 -11.68 -10.78
CA ASP A 154 -19.73 -11.38 -11.68
C ASP A 154 -18.64 -12.46 -11.60
N GLU A 155 -18.36 -13.09 -12.73
CA GLU A 155 -17.34 -14.15 -12.83
C GLU A 155 -15.94 -13.68 -12.43
N GLN A 156 -15.55 -12.47 -12.84
CA GLN A 156 -14.21 -11.94 -12.53
C GLN A 156 -14.08 -11.68 -11.02
N PHE A 157 -15.12 -11.13 -10.39
CA PHE A 157 -15.15 -10.93 -8.95
C PHE A 157 -15.07 -12.26 -8.18
N ASN A 158 -15.76 -13.29 -8.66
CA ASN A 158 -15.71 -14.62 -8.05
C ASN A 158 -14.33 -15.28 -8.20
N VAL A 159 -13.61 -15.05 -9.30
CA VAL A 159 -12.21 -15.46 -9.45
C VAL A 159 -11.30 -14.75 -8.45
N LEU A 160 -11.57 -13.49 -8.11
CA LEU A 160 -10.77 -12.74 -7.13
C LEU A 160 -10.92 -13.26 -5.70
N LYS A 161 -12.10 -13.79 -5.34
CA LYS A 161 -12.38 -14.41 -4.03
C LYS A 161 -11.58 -15.69 -3.79
N ASN A 162 -11.31 -16.44 -4.85
CA ASN A 162 -10.52 -17.68 -4.81
C ASN A 162 -9.00 -17.37 -4.74
#